data_AF-A0A0N4Y9P7-F1
#
_entry.id   AF-A0A0N4Y9P7-F1
#
_cell.length_a   1.000
_cell.length_b   1.000
_cell.length_c   1.000
_cell.angle_alpha   90.00
_cell.angle_beta   90.00
_cell.angle_gamma   90.00
#
_symmetry.space_group_name_H-M   'P 1'
#
loop_
_entity.id
_entity.type
_entity.pdbx_description
1 polymer ?
#
loop_
_entity_poly.entity_id
_entity_poly.type
_entity_poly.pdbx_seq_one_letter_code
_entity_poly.pdbx_strand_id
1 'polypeptide(L)'
;MQQLSLRCLREHCVQGSISGKIKGVIEKIFYLFIIIIKDGQALKCAYKDQTFCGPVKRAHELNSLSKFFLEGDKFKEDRERLSLANGKVLIVLKKENKSELIPALRNVFDSETNAIFQVKVSCSGSANGTYPCQLGITAICLATEQLVNATMVVADEDQKYEILEAYKKYQQKEDRLQWADQAYELGKKVMDILQTWTGFQ
;
A
#
# COMPACT_ATOMS: atom_id res chain seq x y z
N MET A 1 2.28 -23.41 -4.29
CA MET A 1 2.90 -22.81 -5.50
C MET A 1 1.90 -22.88 -6.64
N GLN A 2 1.12 -21.82 -6.85
CA GLN A 2 0.17 -21.74 -7.97
C GLN A 2 0.89 -21.08 -9.16
N GLN A 3 1.06 -21.85 -10.24
CA GLN A 3 1.42 -21.30 -11.55
C GLN A 3 0.22 -20.50 -12.07
N LEU A 4 0.32 -19.17 -12.01
CA LEU A 4 -0.57 -18.30 -12.75
C LEU A 4 -0.21 -18.40 -14.24
N SER A 5 -1.11 -19.02 -14.98
CA SER A 5 -1.09 -19.18 -16.43
C SER A 5 -0.96 -17.82 -17.14
N LEU A 6 0.20 -17.62 -17.79
CA LEU A 6 0.51 -16.50 -18.69
C LEU A 6 -0.20 -16.57 -20.06
N ARG A 7 -1.26 -17.39 -20.20
CA ARG A 7 -1.92 -17.62 -21.51
C ARG A 7 -2.89 -16.54 -21.96
N CYS A 8 -3.26 -15.57 -21.13
CA CYS A 8 -4.19 -14.50 -21.56
C CYS A 8 -3.55 -13.37 -22.39
N LEU A 9 -2.23 -13.35 -22.59
CA LEU A 9 -1.55 -12.21 -23.25
C LEU A 9 -1.16 -12.44 -24.72
N ARG A 10 -1.47 -13.58 -25.35
CA ARG A 10 -0.88 -13.92 -26.65
C ARG A 10 -1.80 -13.94 -27.88
N GLU A 11 -3.12 -13.89 -27.77
CA GLU A 11 -3.99 -14.16 -28.95
C GLU A 11 -5.07 -13.11 -29.28
N HIS A 12 -5.02 -11.90 -28.72
CA HIS A 12 -5.84 -10.79 -29.22
C HIS A 12 -4.99 -9.63 -29.75
N CYS A 13 -4.24 -9.88 -30.84
CA CYS A 13 -3.82 -8.84 -31.76
C CYS A 13 -5.00 -8.48 -32.68
N VAL A 14 -5.91 -7.67 -32.16
CA VAL A 14 -6.82 -6.88 -33.00
C VAL A 14 -5.96 -5.82 -33.68
N GLN A 15 -5.82 -5.90 -35.01
CA GLN A 15 -5.21 -4.85 -35.86
C GLN A 15 -6.11 -3.60 -35.93
N GLY A 16 -6.45 -3.03 -34.79
CA GLY A 16 -7.01 -1.69 -34.68
C GLY A 16 -5.87 -0.71 -34.46
N SER A 17 -5.87 0.41 -35.17
CA SER A 17 -4.91 1.50 -34.94
C SER A 17 -5.07 2.02 -33.51
N ILE A 18 -4.25 1.50 -32.60
CA ILE A 18 -4.20 1.92 -31.21
C ILE A 18 -3.60 3.32 -31.19
N SER A 19 -4.43 4.32 -30.87
CA SER A 19 -4.02 5.73 -30.69
C SER A 19 -2.74 5.84 -29.87
N GLY A 20 -1.81 6.72 -30.27
CA GLY A 20 -0.49 6.85 -29.65
C GLY A 20 -0.49 7.05 -28.13
N LYS A 21 -1.61 7.56 -27.57
CA LYS A 21 -1.81 7.65 -26.10
C LYS A 21 -1.86 6.28 -25.41
N ILE A 22 -2.44 5.26 -26.02
CA ILE A 22 -2.58 3.92 -25.42
C ILE A 22 -1.25 3.17 -25.47
N LYS A 23 -0.42 3.41 -26.50
CA LYS A 23 0.90 2.79 -26.62
C LYS A 23 1.84 3.17 -25.46
N GLY A 24 1.83 4.44 -25.06
CA GLY A 24 2.60 4.90 -23.89
C GLY A 24 2.10 4.33 -22.55
N VAL A 25 0.80 4.05 -22.42
CA VAL A 25 0.23 3.43 -21.21
C VAL A 25 0.65 1.97 -21.09
N ILE A 26 0.59 1.20 -22.17
CA ILE A 26 1.03 -0.21 -22.18
C ILE A 26 2.52 -0.32 -21.85
N GLU A 27 3.34 0.58 -22.38
CA GLU A 27 4.77 0.63 -22.09
C GLU A 27 5.05 0.93 -20.61
N LYS A 28 4.36 1.93 -20.02
CA LYS A 28 4.45 2.20 -18.57
C LYS A 28 4.00 1.01 -17.71
N ILE A 29 2.93 0.30 -18.10
CA ILE A 29 2.47 -0.92 -17.40
C ILE A 29 3.52 -2.03 -17.48
N PHE A 30 4.13 -2.23 -18.65
CA PHE A 30 5.16 -3.25 -18.84
C PHE A 30 6.43 -2.94 -18.02
N TYR A 31 6.84 -1.66 -17.97
CA TYR A 31 7.91 -1.21 -17.08
C TYR A 31 7.57 -1.41 -15.59
N LEU A 32 6.32 -1.21 -15.19
CA LEU A 32 5.85 -1.50 -13.83
C LEU A 32 6.06 -2.97 -13.46
N PHE A 33 5.65 -3.89 -14.34
CA PHE A 33 5.87 -5.33 -14.17
C PHE A 33 7.37 -5.67 -14.06
N ILE A 34 8.23 -5.01 -14.83
CA ILE A 34 9.68 -5.24 -14.78
C ILE A 34 10.31 -4.67 -13.50
N ILE A 35 9.90 -3.48 -13.04
CA ILE A 35 10.40 -2.88 -11.78
C ILE A 35 10.04 -3.76 -10.58
N ILE A 36 8.80 -4.26 -10.53
CA ILE A 36 8.35 -5.22 -9.50
C ILE A 36 9.25 -6.46 -9.47
N ILE A 37 9.79 -6.90 -10.60
CA ILE A 37 10.66 -8.08 -10.68
C ILE A 37 12.12 -7.75 -10.33
N LYS A 38 12.62 -6.53 -10.63
CA LYS A 38 14.05 -6.18 -10.51
C LYS A 38 14.47 -5.58 -9.16
N ASP A 39 13.59 -4.88 -8.45
CA ASP A 39 13.88 -4.43 -7.07
C ASP A 39 13.82 -5.59 -6.05
N GLY A 40 13.53 -6.80 -6.52
CA GLY A 40 13.67 -8.08 -5.84
C GLY A 40 15.11 -8.48 -5.49
N GLN A 41 16.01 -7.54 -5.18
CA GLN A 41 16.95 -7.82 -4.09
C GLN A 41 16.09 -7.99 -2.84
N ALA A 42 15.59 -9.22 -2.67
CA ALA A 42 14.49 -9.55 -1.77
C ALA A 42 14.67 -8.82 -0.44
N LEU A 43 13.86 -7.76 -0.23
CA LEU A 43 13.90 -6.95 0.98
C LEU A 43 13.99 -7.90 2.16
N LYS A 44 15.10 -7.84 2.90
CA LYS A 44 15.30 -8.75 4.03
C LYS A 44 14.33 -8.34 5.12
N CYS A 45 13.54 -9.31 5.57
CA CYS A 45 12.68 -9.17 6.73
C CYS A 45 13.32 -9.96 7.86
N ALA A 46 13.67 -9.29 8.95
CA ALA A 46 14.39 -9.88 10.07
C ALA A 46 13.46 -10.74 10.95
N TYR A 47 12.16 -10.42 10.96
CA TYR A 47 11.15 -11.27 11.60
C TYR A 47 11.03 -12.63 10.90
N LYS A 48 10.95 -13.72 11.66
CA LYS A 48 11.03 -15.07 11.11
C LYS A 48 9.76 -15.53 10.38
N ASP A 49 8.62 -14.91 10.69
CA ASP A 49 7.33 -15.33 10.14
C ASP A 49 7.07 -14.73 8.75
N GLN A 50 6.95 -15.60 7.74
CA GLN A 50 6.68 -15.18 6.36
C GLN A 50 5.26 -14.64 6.17
N THR A 51 4.30 -15.05 6.99
CA THR A 51 2.92 -14.52 6.93
C THR A 51 2.85 -13.05 7.34
N PHE A 52 3.80 -12.60 8.18
CA PHE A 52 4.04 -11.20 8.48
C PHE A 52 4.87 -10.51 7.37
N CYS A 53 6.02 -11.09 7.03
CA CYS A 53 6.99 -10.43 6.15
C CYS A 53 6.48 -10.21 4.72
N GLY A 54 5.70 -11.14 4.17
CA GLY A 54 5.16 -11.02 2.81
C GLY A 54 4.33 -9.74 2.63
N PRO A 55 3.27 -9.54 3.45
CA PRO A 55 2.48 -8.31 3.39
C PRO A 55 3.29 -7.03 3.65
N VAL A 56 4.23 -7.00 4.60
CA VAL A 56 5.04 -5.78 4.85
C VAL A 56 5.91 -5.41 3.64
N LYS A 57 6.53 -6.39 2.96
CA LYS A 57 7.28 -6.13 1.72
C LYS A 57 6.37 -5.61 0.61
N ARG A 58 5.18 -6.19 0.47
CA ARG A 58 4.21 -5.75 -0.52
C ARG A 58 3.71 -4.33 -0.24
N ALA A 59 3.51 -3.96 1.02
CA ALA A 59 3.19 -2.58 1.40
C ALA A 59 4.30 -1.62 0.95
N HIS A 60 5.57 -1.97 1.15
CA HIS A 60 6.70 -1.16 0.68
C HIS A 60 6.71 -0.97 -0.84
N GLU A 61 6.48 -2.06 -1.59
CA GLU A 61 6.40 -2.02 -3.06
C GLU A 61 5.24 -1.13 -3.51
N LEU A 62 4.06 -1.27 -2.90
CA LEU A 62 2.87 -0.48 -3.23
C LEU A 62 3.06 1.01 -2.90
N ASN A 63 3.73 1.35 -1.81
CA ASN A 63 4.09 2.74 -1.50
C ASN A 63 5.06 3.32 -2.54
N SER A 64 6.03 2.51 -2.99
CA SER A 64 6.96 2.92 -4.06
C SER A 64 6.23 3.12 -5.39
N LEU A 65 5.25 2.26 -5.71
CA LEU A 65 4.39 2.39 -6.90
C LEU A 65 3.50 3.64 -6.82
N SER A 66 2.92 3.92 -5.66
CA SER A 66 2.11 5.13 -5.45
C SER A 66 2.92 6.39 -5.77
N LYS A 67 4.16 6.47 -5.25
CA LYS A 67 5.10 7.56 -5.56
C LYS A 67 5.39 7.68 -7.05
N PHE A 68 5.58 6.55 -7.73
CA PHE A 68 5.86 6.53 -9.16
C PHE A 68 4.69 7.09 -9.97
N PHE A 69 3.45 6.73 -9.63
CA PHE A 69 2.27 7.22 -10.34
C PHE A 69 1.98 8.70 -10.08
N LEU A 70 2.22 9.17 -8.86
CA LEU A 70 2.03 10.56 -8.47
C LEU A 70 3.21 11.41 -8.96
N GLU A 71 3.41 11.52 -10.27
CA GLU A 71 4.53 12.22 -10.92
C GLU A 71 4.29 13.73 -11.14
N GLY A 72 5.36 14.52 -11.25
CA GLY A 72 5.31 15.96 -11.52
C GLY A 72 5.30 16.86 -10.27
N ASP A 73 5.45 18.17 -10.46
CA ASP A 73 5.64 19.12 -9.36
C ASP A 73 4.44 19.22 -8.42
N LYS A 74 3.23 19.03 -8.96
CA LYS A 74 1.98 19.02 -8.19
C LYS A 74 2.02 18.06 -7.01
N PHE A 75 2.62 16.88 -7.18
CA PHE A 75 2.63 15.81 -6.17
C PHE A 75 3.97 15.71 -5.43
N LYS A 76 4.80 16.75 -5.45
CA LYS A 76 6.13 16.70 -4.80
C LYS A 76 6.01 16.38 -3.30
N GLU A 77 5.16 17.11 -2.59
CA GLU A 77 4.95 16.91 -1.15
C GLU A 77 4.32 15.54 -0.84
N ASP A 78 3.40 15.09 -1.69
CA ASP A 78 2.80 13.75 -1.58
C ASP A 78 3.85 12.64 -1.63
N ARG A 79 4.77 12.74 -2.60
CA ARG A 79 5.88 11.78 -2.75
C ARG A 79 6.85 11.82 -1.58
N GLU A 80 7.06 12.97 -0.97
CA GLU A 80 7.90 13.11 0.24
C GLU A 80 7.25 12.40 1.44
N ARG A 81 5.95 12.59 1.67
CA ARG A 81 5.20 11.89 2.73
C ARG A 81 5.16 10.37 2.52
N LEU A 82 4.90 9.94 1.29
CA LEU A 82 5.01 8.52 0.92
C LEU A 82 6.42 7.96 1.13
N SER A 83 7.47 8.75 0.89
CA SER A 83 8.85 8.34 1.15
C SER A 83 9.09 8.13 2.63
N LEU A 84 8.55 9.01 3.48
CA LEU A 84 8.63 8.89 4.93
C LEU A 84 7.91 7.63 5.40
N ALA A 85 6.66 7.41 4.97
CA ALA A 85 5.90 6.20 5.31
C ALA A 85 6.65 4.93 4.87
N ASN A 86 7.17 4.91 3.64
CA ASN A 86 7.95 3.78 3.14
C ASN A 86 9.26 3.55 3.94
N GLY A 87 9.92 4.62 4.39
CA GLY A 87 11.06 4.54 5.31
C GLY A 87 10.69 3.91 6.66
N LYS A 88 9.49 4.16 7.17
CA LYS A 88 8.98 3.48 8.39
C LYS A 88 8.70 2.00 8.12
N VAL A 89 8.18 1.63 6.94
CA VAL A 89 8.01 0.21 6.56
C VAL A 89 9.36 -0.52 6.55
N LEU A 90 10.42 0.10 6.03
CA LEU A 90 11.77 -0.46 6.09
C LEU A 90 12.28 -0.65 7.54
N ILE A 91 11.90 0.22 8.47
CA ILE A 91 12.22 0.04 9.90
C ILE A 91 11.51 -1.20 10.45
N VAL A 92 10.23 -1.40 10.12
CA VAL A 92 9.47 -2.61 10.51
C VAL A 92 10.15 -3.88 9.99
N LEU A 93 10.57 -3.90 8.72
CA LEU A 93 11.27 -5.06 8.14
C LEU A 93 12.59 -5.41 8.85
N LYS A 94 13.21 -4.46 9.55
CA LYS A 94 14.46 -4.68 10.30
C LYS A 94 14.23 -5.20 11.73
N LYS A 95 12.98 -5.29 12.20
CA LYS A 95 12.68 -5.76 13.55
C LYS A 95 12.61 -7.28 13.61
N GLU A 96 13.26 -7.85 14.61
CA GLU A 96 13.31 -9.29 14.86
C GLU A 96 12.31 -9.73 15.93
N ASN A 97 11.97 -8.82 16.85
CA ASN A 97 11.17 -9.13 18.03
C ASN A 97 9.74 -8.59 17.91
N LYS A 98 8.75 -9.40 18.30
CA LYS A 98 7.33 -9.02 18.34
C LYS A 98 7.10 -7.74 19.16
N SER A 99 7.77 -7.59 20.29
CA SER A 99 7.66 -6.41 21.17
C SER A 99 8.09 -5.10 20.51
N GLU A 100 9.01 -5.15 19.54
CA GLU A 100 9.43 -3.98 18.77
C GLU A 100 8.57 -3.72 17.53
N LEU A 101 7.84 -4.74 17.06
CA LEU A 101 7.01 -4.64 15.86
C LEU A 101 5.79 -3.76 16.10
N ILE A 102 5.10 -3.91 17.23
CA ILE A 102 3.90 -3.11 17.55
C ILE A 102 4.17 -1.60 17.51
N PRO A 103 5.16 -1.04 18.24
CA PRO A 103 5.45 0.39 18.16
C PRO A 103 5.95 0.81 16.77
N ALA A 104 6.67 -0.06 16.05
CA ALA A 104 7.10 0.25 14.68
C ALA A 104 5.92 0.33 13.70
N LEU A 105 4.96 -0.60 13.78
CA LEU A 105 3.74 -0.61 12.96
C LEU A 105 2.85 0.60 13.24
N ARG A 106 2.73 1.02 14.51
CA ARG A 106 2.03 2.28 14.86
C ARG A 106 2.61 3.48 14.12
N ASN A 107 3.93 3.62 14.14
CA ASN A 107 4.62 4.70 13.42
C ASN A 107 4.43 4.61 11.90
N VAL A 108 4.29 3.40 11.35
CA VAL A 108 3.94 3.24 9.94
C VAL A 108 2.54 3.76 9.69
N PHE A 109 1.52 3.32 10.45
CA PHE A 109 0.14 3.77 10.22
C PHE A 109 -0.04 5.27 10.39
N ASP A 110 0.65 5.90 11.34
CA ASP A 110 0.66 7.36 11.47
C ASP A 110 1.17 8.04 10.18
N SER A 111 2.32 7.59 9.66
CA SER A 111 2.89 8.14 8.43
C SER A 111 2.07 7.81 7.18
N GLU A 112 1.52 6.60 7.10
CA GLU A 112 0.72 6.09 5.99
C GLU A 112 -0.61 6.85 5.88
N THR A 113 -1.34 6.97 6.99
CA THR A 113 -2.61 7.72 7.03
C THR A 113 -2.40 9.20 6.72
N ASN A 114 -1.30 9.79 7.19
CA ASN A 114 -0.92 11.14 6.82
C ASN A 114 -0.67 11.29 5.30
N ALA A 115 0.03 10.33 4.68
CA ALA A 115 0.26 10.30 3.25
C ALA A 115 -1.05 10.13 2.45
N ILE A 116 -1.95 9.23 2.88
CA ILE A 116 -3.28 9.04 2.26
C ILE A 116 -4.08 10.34 2.28
N PHE A 117 -4.13 11.00 3.45
CA PHE A 117 -4.86 12.25 3.61
C PHE A 117 -4.36 13.31 2.62
N GLN A 118 -3.05 13.49 2.50
CA GLN A 118 -2.49 14.49 1.60
C GLN A 118 -2.74 14.16 0.12
N VAL A 119 -2.52 12.90 -0.28
CA VAL A 119 -2.78 12.47 -1.67
C VAL A 119 -4.24 12.70 -2.04
N LYS A 120 -5.17 12.42 -1.12
CA LYS A 120 -6.60 12.66 -1.30
C LYS A 120 -6.86 14.15 -1.57
N VAL A 121 -6.31 15.04 -0.75
CA VAL A 121 -6.45 16.50 -0.91
C VAL A 121 -5.88 16.97 -2.25
N SER A 122 -4.70 16.50 -2.63
CA SER A 122 -4.08 16.81 -3.93
C SER A 122 -4.92 16.31 -5.13
N CYS A 123 -5.66 15.23 -4.94
CA CYS A 123 -6.46 14.58 -5.99
C CYS A 123 -7.92 15.06 -6.07
N SER A 124 -8.49 15.62 -5.01
CA SER A 124 -9.87 16.12 -4.99
C SER A 124 -10.07 17.39 -5.82
N GLY A 125 -9.00 18.15 -6.10
CA GLY A 125 -9.05 19.38 -6.90
C GLY A 125 -9.14 19.20 -8.42
N SER A 126 -9.17 17.97 -8.94
CA SER A 126 -9.31 17.69 -10.37
C SER A 126 -10.58 16.88 -10.63
N ALA A 127 -11.46 17.38 -11.52
CA ALA A 127 -12.66 16.66 -11.95
C ALA A 127 -12.28 15.23 -12.37
N ASN A 128 -12.76 14.25 -11.61
CA ASN A 128 -12.49 12.82 -11.77
C ASN A 128 -11.01 12.41 -11.73
N GLY A 129 -10.23 12.95 -10.78
CA GLY A 129 -8.95 12.40 -10.32
C GLY A 129 -8.13 11.83 -11.44
N THR A 130 -7.28 12.65 -12.07
CA THR A 130 -6.43 12.27 -13.21
C THR A 130 -5.87 10.85 -13.08
N TYR A 131 -5.64 10.14 -14.18
CA TYR A 131 -5.08 8.77 -14.16
C TYR A 131 -3.96 8.53 -13.10
N PRO A 132 -2.98 9.45 -12.90
CA PRO A 132 -2.05 9.45 -11.76
C PRO A 132 -2.70 9.26 -10.37
N CYS A 133 -3.73 10.04 -10.06
CA CYS A 133 -4.48 9.95 -8.80
C CYS A 133 -5.17 8.60 -8.62
N GLN A 134 -5.82 8.08 -9.66
CA GLN A 134 -6.51 6.78 -9.56
C GLN A 134 -5.53 5.67 -9.21
N LEU A 135 -4.38 5.62 -9.88
CA LEU A 135 -3.36 4.60 -9.62
C LEU A 135 -2.62 4.83 -8.31
N GLY A 136 -2.24 6.08 -8.01
CA GLY A 136 -1.55 6.46 -6.79
C GLY A 136 -2.37 6.14 -5.54
N ILE A 137 -3.65 6.51 -5.54
CA ILE A 137 -4.59 6.21 -4.45
C ILE A 137 -4.82 4.70 -4.32
N THR A 138 -5.04 4.00 -5.45
CA THR A 138 -5.23 2.54 -5.41
C THR A 138 -4.04 1.85 -4.75
N ALA A 139 -2.81 2.24 -5.12
CA ALA A 139 -1.60 1.64 -4.59
C ALA A 139 -1.44 1.87 -3.08
N ILE A 140 -1.62 3.10 -2.59
CA ILE A 140 -1.48 3.40 -1.14
C ILE A 140 -2.63 2.78 -0.30
N CYS A 141 -3.85 2.70 -0.83
CA CYS A 141 -4.95 1.98 -0.15
C CYS A 141 -4.62 0.49 0.01
N LEU A 142 -4.13 -0.15 -1.05
CA LEU A 142 -3.69 -1.54 -0.98
C LEU A 142 -2.47 -1.72 -0.05
N ALA A 143 -1.56 -0.74 0.01
CA ALA A 143 -0.43 -0.78 0.95
C ALA A 143 -0.94 -0.83 2.40
N THR A 144 -1.94 -0.01 2.71
CA THR A 144 -2.62 -0.03 4.02
C THR A 144 -3.25 -1.39 4.32
N GLU A 145 -3.98 -1.99 3.36
CA GLU A 145 -4.53 -3.35 3.53
C GLU A 145 -3.44 -4.37 3.86
N GLN A 146 -2.29 -4.31 3.19
CA GLN A 146 -1.17 -5.21 3.46
C GLN A 146 -0.56 -4.99 4.86
N LEU A 147 -0.47 -3.74 5.32
CA LEU A 147 -0.02 -3.43 6.67
C LEU A 147 -1.00 -3.93 7.73
N VAL A 148 -2.31 -3.83 7.48
CA VAL A 148 -3.33 -4.40 8.37
C VAL A 148 -3.22 -5.92 8.44
N ASN A 149 -3.05 -6.58 7.29
CA ASN A 149 -2.81 -8.03 7.24
C ASN A 149 -1.57 -8.45 8.02
N ALA A 150 -0.46 -7.72 7.87
CA ALA A 150 0.74 -7.96 8.69
C ALA A 150 0.46 -7.77 10.19
N THR A 151 -0.28 -6.71 10.54
CA THR A 151 -0.58 -6.38 11.93
C THR A 151 -1.41 -7.48 12.60
N MET A 152 -2.39 -8.06 11.90
CA MET A 152 -3.19 -9.19 12.42
C MET A 152 -2.38 -10.46 12.75
N VAL A 153 -1.18 -10.62 12.17
CA VAL A 153 -0.28 -11.75 12.48
C VAL A 153 0.41 -11.57 13.83
N VAL A 154 0.74 -10.33 14.18
CA VAL A 154 1.55 -10.00 15.37
C VAL A 154 0.76 -9.34 16.48
N ALA A 155 -0.51 -9.00 16.26
CA ALA A 155 -1.41 -8.53 17.29
C ALA A 155 -1.77 -9.67 18.26
N ASP A 156 -2.04 -9.33 19.52
CA ASP A 156 -2.62 -10.27 20.48
C ASP A 156 -4.07 -10.62 20.10
N GLU A 157 -4.64 -11.66 20.70
CA GLU A 157 -5.92 -12.23 20.26
C GLU A 157 -7.07 -11.20 20.25
N ASP A 158 -7.20 -10.43 21.33
CA ASP A 158 -8.22 -9.39 21.45
C ASP A 158 -8.00 -8.25 20.44
N GLN A 159 -6.75 -7.77 20.31
CA GLN A 159 -6.39 -6.75 19.32
C GLN A 159 -6.69 -7.23 17.89
N LYS A 160 -6.33 -8.47 17.59
CA LYS A 160 -6.57 -9.09 16.28
C LYS A 160 -8.06 -9.16 15.96
N TYR A 161 -8.89 -9.51 16.95
CA TYR A 161 -10.33 -9.50 16.78
C TYR A 161 -10.86 -8.10 16.44
N GLU A 162 -10.44 -7.07 17.18
CA GLU A 162 -10.84 -5.69 16.89
C GLU A 162 -10.36 -5.19 15.52
N ILE A 163 -9.12 -5.53 15.14
CA ILE A 163 -8.56 -5.19 13.82
C ILE A 163 -9.36 -5.88 12.72
N LEU A 164 -9.71 -7.16 12.91
CA LEU A 164 -10.51 -7.93 11.95
C LEU A 164 -11.91 -7.31 11.77
N GLU A 165 -12.55 -6.88 12.86
CA GLU A 165 -13.85 -6.20 12.78
C GLU A 165 -13.78 -4.84 12.08
N ALA A 166 -12.70 -4.08 12.29
CA ALA A 166 -12.43 -2.86 11.52
C ALA A 166 -12.23 -3.18 10.03
N TYR A 167 -11.46 -4.23 9.72
CA TYR A 167 -11.17 -4.66 8.35
C TYR A 167 -12.41 -5.18 7.62
N LYS A 168 -13.34 -5.88 8.29
CA LYS A 168 -14.61 -6.33 7.66
C LYS A 168 -15.51 -5.17 7.20
N LYS A 169 -15.44 -4.02 7.86
CA LYS A 169 -16.21 -2.81 7.50
C LYS A 169 -15.58 -2.06 6.32
N TYR A 170 -14.30 -2.29 6.07
CA TYR A 170 -13.58 -1.72 4.96
C TYR A 170 -14.01 -2.40 3.66
N GLN A 171 -14.42 -1.60 2.67
CA GLN A 171 -14.94 -2.08 1.40
C GLN A 171 -14.26 -1.32 0.27
N GLN A 172 -13.58 -2.02 -0.63
CA GLN A 172 -13.02 -1.37 -1.81
C GLN A 172 -14.14 -0.64 -2.57
N LYS A 173 -13.92 0.66 -2.84
CA LYS A 173 -14.89 1.52 -3.54
C LYS A 173 -14.46 1.75 -4.98
N GLU A 174 -15.46 1.89 -5.84
CA GLU A 174 -15.24 2.33 -7.22
C GLU A 174 -14.70 3.76 -7.24
N ASP A 175 -15.28 4.64 -6.42
CA ASP A 175 -14.73 5.98 -6.16
C ASP A 175 -13.44 5.88 -5.34
N ARG A 176 -12.33 6.35 -5.93
CA ARG A 176 -11.01 6.28 -5.30
C ARG A 176 -10.85 7.20 -4.11
N LEU A 177 -11.49 8.37 -4.09
CA LEU A 177 -11.43 9.27 -2.94
C LEU A 177 -12.19 8.69 -1.76
N GLN A 178 -13.36 8.08 -1.99
CA GLN A 178 -14.07 7.34 -0.94
C GLN A 178 -13.27 6.13 -0.45
N TRP A 179 -12.57 5.43 -1.35
CA TRP A 179 -11.68 4.34 -0.94
C TRP A 179 -10.53 4.84 -0.07
N ALA A 180 -9.93 5.98 -0.42
CA ALA A 180 -8.90 6.64 0.38
C ALA A 180 -9.41 7.03 1.77
N ASP A 181 -10.64 7.56 1.87
CA ASP A 181 -11.28 7.84 3.17
C ASP A 181 -11.39 6.58 4.03
N GLN A 182 -11.85 5.47 3.45
CA GLN A 182 -11.95 4.21 4.19
C GLN A 182 -10.58 3.65 4.59
N ALA A 183 -9.55 3.79 3.74
CA ALA A 183 -8.20 3.33 4.06
C ALA A 183 -7.58 4.19 5.17
N TYR A 184 -7.80 5.50 5.13
CA TYR A 184 -7.40 6.42 6.19
C TYR A 184 -8.04 6.04 7.53
N GLU A 185 -9.37 5.85 7.57
CA GLU A 185 -10.09 5.47 8.80
C GLU A 185 -9.67 4.09 9.31
N LEU A 186 -9.45 3.12 8.42
CA LEU A 186 -8.93 1.80 8.78
C LEU A 186 -7.54 1.92 9.42
N GLY A 187 -6.61 2.63 8.78
CA GLY A 187 -5.25 2.81 9.30
C GLY A 187 -5.23 3.49 10.66
N LYS A 188 -6.06 4.53 10.85
CA LYS A 188 -6.23 5.20 12.14
C LYS A 188 -6.79 4.27 13.21
N LYS A 189 -7.85 3.52 12.89
CA LYS A 189 -8.47 2.61 13.86
C LYS A 189 -7.50 1.52 14.31
N VAL A 190 -6.70 0.97 13.39
CA VAL A 190 -5.67 -0.02 13.73
C VAL A 190 -4.57 0.62 14.59
N MET A 191 -4.11 1.83 14.26
CA MET A 191 -3.16 2.56 15.10
C MET A 191 -3.68 2.77 16.53
N ASP A 192 -4.96 3.13 16.70
CA ASP A 192 -5.59 3.31 18.00
C ASP A 192 -5.64 1.99 18.80
N ILE A 193 -6.02 0.88 18.16
CA ILE A 193 -6.04 -0.47 18.79
C ILE A 193 -4.65 -0.88 19.28
N LEU A 194 -3.61 -0.56 18.50
CA LEU A 194 -2.22 -0.84 18.90
C LEU A 194 -1.74 0.08 20.03
N GLN A 195 -2.38 1.24 20.24
CA GLN A 195 -2.01 2.21 21.27
C GLN A 195 -2.64 1.91 22.63
N THR A 196 -3.88 1.45 22.66
CA THR A 196 -4.63 1.19 23.90
C THR A 196 -4.04 0.06 24.75
N TRP A 197 -3.19 -0.79 24.15
CA TRP A 197 -2.68 -2.01 24.77
C TRP A 197 -1.29 -1.89 25.40
N THR A 198 -0.91 -0.70 25.90
CA THR A 198 0.37 -0.50 26.61
C THR A 198 0.35 -0.94 28.08
N GLY A 199 -0.64 -1.71 28.52
CA GLY A 199 -0.81 -2.03 29.94
C GLY A 199 -1.18 -3.48 30.17
N PHE A 200 -0.17 -4.34 30.34
CA PHE A 200 -0.11 -5.44 31.32
C PHE A 200 1.34 -5.95 31.31
N GLN A 201 2.17 -5.34 32.16
CA GLN A 201 3.43 -5.91 32.62
C GLN A 201 3.14 -6.87 33.78
#